data_AF-A0A523SQ37-F1
#
_entry.id   AF-A0A523SQ37-F1
#
_cell.length_a   1.000
_cell.length_b   1.000
_cell.length_c   1.000
_cell.angle_alpha   90.00
_cell.angle_beta   90.00
_cell.angle_gamma   90.00
#
_symmetry.space_group_name_H-M   'P 1'
#
loop_
_entity.id
_entity.type
_entity.pdbx_description
1 polymer ?
#
loop_
_entity_poly.entity_id
_entity_poly.type
_entity_poly.pdbx_seq_one_letter_code
_entity_poly.pdbx_strand_id
1 'polypeptide(L)'
;MSNKKLVIGIVLGVLLVATLVGLAVSEYFKLEVQAGYDKGCSEGYSEGHSEGLSEGYDQGFLVGNSTGYQTGNSSGYESGYDHAYDIAYNEGHLQGFTDGNTLGYEEGYDSGYSQGLDDGAGHGYTIRDPTYQEALQFINDDRTDANRYDDETYTCANFAADFKNNAFKEGFQSGYVIIEFPVWGHAIVCFNTIDRGLIFIEPQADEIVSLRVGYVYWDRTIYEAPDYDDTVVRYIIVW
;
A
#
# COMPACT_ATOMS: atom_id res chain seq x y z
N MET A 1 97.68 -99.71 -31.53
CA MET A 1 97.46 -98.24 -31.42
C MET A 1 96.20 -97.74 -32.15
N SER A 2 95.42 -98.58 -32.86
CA SER A 2 94.31 -98.13 -33.72
C SER A 2 93.00 -97.76 -32.97
N ASN A 3 92.55 -98.57 -32.00
CA ASN A 3 91.23 -98.37 -31.37
C ASN A 3 91.10 -97.13 -30.48
N LYS A 4 92.20 -96.64 -29.88
CA LYS A 4 92.13 -95.46 -28.99
C LYS A 4 91.81 -94.17 -29.74
N LYS A 5 92.33 -94.00 -30.97
CA LYS A 5 92.08 -92.81 -31.79
C LYS A 5 90.63 -92.75 -32.29
N LEU A 6 90.05 -93.89 -32.66
CA LEU A 6 88.65 -93.98 -33.09
C LEU A 6 87.68 -93.64 -31.95
N VAL A 7 87.91 -94.20 -30.75
CA VAL A 7 87.10 -93.92 -29.56
C VAL A 7 87.17 -92.44 -29.18
N ILE A 8 88.37 -91.83 -29.21
CA ILE A 8 88.54 -90.39 -28.96
C ILE A 8 87.77 -89.55 -29.99
N GLY A 9 87.82 -89.91 -31.28
CA GLY A 9 87.09 -89.20 -32.33
C GLY A 9 85.56 -89.26 -32.14
N ILE A 10 85.01 -90.42 -31.78
CA ILE A 10 83.58 -90.58 -31.51
C ILE A 10 83.18 -89.78 -30.27
N VAL A 11 83.96 -89.86 -29.18
CA VAL A 11 83.69 -89.13 -27.94
C VAL A 11 83.72 -87.62 -28.18
N LEU A 12 84.72 -87.11 -28.91
CA LEU A 12 84.80 -85.69 -29.28
C LEU A 12 83.65 -85.27 -30.19
N GLY A 13 83.23 -86.12 -31.14
CA GLY A 13 82.08 -85.87 -32.01
C GLY A 13 80.78 -85.76 -31.22
N VAL A 14 80.54 -86.67 -30.29
CA VAL A 14 79.35 -86.63 -29.42
C VAL A 14 79.38 -85.41 -28.49
N LEU A 15 80.54 -85.09 -27.91
CA LEU A 15 80.71 -83.88 -27.08
C LEU A 15 80.42 -82.60 -27.86
N LEU A 16 80.89 -82.51 -29.11
CA LEU A 16 80.63 -81.37 -29.99
C LEU A 16 79.14 -81.23 -30.31
N VAL A 17 78.46 -82.33 -30.66
CA VAL A 17 77.02 -82.32 -30.92
C VAL A 17 76.25 -81.91 -29.66
N ALA A 18 76.59 -82.46 -28.49
CA ALA A 18 75.95 -82.10 -27.23
C ALA A 18 76.14 -80.62 -26.88
N THR A 19 77.31 -80.04 -27.14
CA THR A 19 77.54 -78.60 -26.92
C THR A 19 76.77 -77.74 -27.91
N LEU A 20 76.74 -78.11 -29.19
CA LEU A 20 75.97 -77.38 -30.21
C LEU A 20 74.45 -77.41 -29.92
N VAL A 21 73.92 -78.56 -29.51
CA VAL A 21 72.52 -78.69 -29.09
C VAL A 21 72.24 -77.85 -27.83
N GLY A 22 73.12 -77.91 -26.83
CA GLY A 22 72.99 -77.09 -25.62
C GLY A 22 72.98 -75.58 -25.91
N LEU A 23 73.86 -75.13 -26.80
CA LEU A 23 73.89 -73.72 -27.24
C LEU A 23 72.62 -73.34 -28.01
N ALA A 24 72.16 -74.16 -28.94
CA ALA A 24 70.94 -73.90 -29.71
C ALA A 24 69.68 -73.83 -28.82
N VAL A 25 69.56 -74.74 -27.85
CA VAL A 25 68.44 -74.73 -26.88
C VAL A 25 68.51 -73.50 -25.98
N SER A 26 69.71 -73.09 -25.54
CA SER A 26 69.91 -71.87 -24.76
C SER A 26 69.53 -70.61 -25.54
N GLU A 27 69.93 -70.51 -26.81
CA GLU A 27 69.58 -69.38 -27.69
C GLU A 27 68.06 -69.31 -27.92
N TYR A 28 67.44 -70.47 -28.20
CA TYR A 28 66.00 -70.59 -28.43
C TYR A 28 65.19 -70.18 -27.20
N PHE A 29 65.60 -70.65 -26.01
CA PHE A 29 64.93 -70.29 -24.76
C PHE A 29 65.02 -68.79 -24.46
N LYS A 30 66.15 -68.15 -24.73
CA LYS A 30 66.29 -66.68 -24.58
C LYS A 30 65.34 -65.92 -25.50
N LEU A 31 65.19 -66.37 -26.75
CA LEU A 31 64.28 -65.73 -27.71
C LEU A 31 62.82 -65.86 -27.29
N GLU A 32 62.38 -67.02 -26.81
CA GLU A 32 60.99 -67.19 -26.34
C GLU A 32 60.69 -66.39 -25.07
N VAL A 33 61.63 -66.33 -24.13
CA VAL A 33 61.48 -65.50 -22.92
C VAL A 33 61.40 -64.02 -23.27
N GLN A 34 62.24 -63.54 -24.19
CA GLN A 34 62.21 -62.16 -24.64
C GLN A 34 60.90 -61.83 -25.38
N ALA A 35 60.45 -62.71 -26.28
CA ALA A 35 59.18 -62.54 -26.99
C ALA A 35 57.98 -62.54 -26.03
N GLY A 36 57.98 -63.40 -25.02
CA GLY A 36 56.95 -63.42 -23.98
C GLY A 36 56.94 -62.14 -23.13
N TYR A 37 58.13 -61.63 -22.78
CA TYR A 37 58.27 -60.36 -22.05
C TYR A 37 57.80 -59.17 -22.89
N ASP A 38 58.24 -59.07 -24.14
CA ASP A 38 57.89 -57.96 -25.03
C ASP A 38 56.39 -57.94 -25.33
N LYS A 39 55.79 -59.12 -25.55
CA LYS A 39 54.35 -59.26 -25.75
C LYS A 39 53.57 -58.86 -24.49
N GLY A 40 53.92 -59.41 -23.33
CA GLY A 40 53.25 -59.10 -22.08
C GLY A 40 53.35 -57.61 -21.69
N CYS A 41 54.50 -56.98 -21.97
CA CYS A 41 54.70 -55.56 -21.74
C CYS A 41 53.86 -54.71 -22.72
N SER A 42 53.86 -55.04 -24.00
CA SER A 42 53.10 -54.30 -25.01
C SER A 42 51.58 -54.44 -24.83
N GLU A 43 51.10 -55.65 -24.58
CA GLU A 43 49.66 -55.92 -24.37
C GLU A 43 49.21 -55.30 -23.05
N GLY A 44 49.90 -55.57 -21.93
CA GLY A 44 49.55 -55.02 -20.63
C GLY A 44 49.62 -53.49 -20.57
N TYR A 45 50.59 -52.87 -21.26
CA TYR A 45 50.65 -51.41 -21.39
C TYR A 45 49.51 -50.87 -22.25
N SER A 46 49.21 -51.49 -23.40
CA SER A 46 48.16 -51.02 -24.30
C SER A 46 46.77 -51.14 -23.67
N GLU A 47 46.45 -52.28 -23.08
CA GLU A 47 45.16 -52.54 -22.42
C GLU A 47 45.01 -51.66 -21.17
N GLY A 48 45.98 -51.68 -20.27
CA GLY A 48 45.93 -50.89 -19.03
C GLY A 48 45.91 -49.38 -19.28
N HIS A 49 46.59 -48.91 -20.32
CA HIS A 49 46.54 -47.51 -20.72
C HIS A 49 45.22 -47.15 -21.38
N SER A 50 44.68 -47.97 -22.30
CA SER A 50 43.41 -47.65 -22.96
C SER A 50 42.22 -47.70 -22.00
N GLU A 51 42.17 -48.71 -21.14
CA GLU A 51 41.09 -48.87 -20.16
C GLU A 51 41.18 -47.80 -19.07
N GLY A 52 42.37 -47.59 -18.49
CA GLY A 52 42.57 -46.60 -17.46
C GLY A 52 42.35 -45.15 -17.94
N LEU A 53 42.72 -44.85 -19.19
CA LEU A 53 42.48 -43.54 -19.79
C LEU A 53 41.00 -43.35 -20.15
N SER A 54 40.34 -44.33 -20.78
CA SER A 54 38.93 -44.21 -21.16
C SER A 54 38.04 -44.13 -19.92
N GLU A 55 38.15 -45.08 -18.99
CA GLU A 55 37.30 -45.07 -17.79
C GLU A 55 37.59 -43.86 -16.90
N GLY A 56 38.86 -43.53 -16.68
CA GLY A 56 39.25 -42.40 -15.84
C GLY A 56 38.86 -41.05 -16.44
N TYR A 57 39.06 -40.87 -17.75
CA TYR A 57 38.68 -39.64 -18.45
C TYR A 57 37.17 -39.53 -18.59
N ASP A 58 36.48 -40.58 -19.06
CA ASP A 58 35.04 -40.53 -19.31
C ASP A 58 34.27 -40.37 -18.01
N GLN A 59 34.58 -41.15 -16.95
CA GLN A 59 33.90 -40.99 -15.66
C GLN A 59 34.27 -39.67 -14.98
N GLY A 60 35.55 -39.32 -14.94
CA GLY A 60 36.00 -38.09 -14.27
C GLY A 60 35.46 -36.83 -14.95
N PHE A 61 35.49 -36.79 -16.29
CA PHE A 61 35.02 -35.67 -17.07
C PHE A 61 33.49 -35.61 -17.13
N LEU A 62 32.79 -36.71 -17.42
CA LEU A 62 31.33 -36.69 -17.52
C LEU A 62 30.67 -36.44 -16.17
N VAL A 63 31.09 -37.13 -15.11
CA VAL A 63 30.49 -36.96 -13.77
C VAL A 63 30.87 -35.61 -13.19
N GLY A 64 32.15 -35.21 -13.30
CA GLY A 64 32.61 -33.92 -12.80
C GLY A 64 31.97 -32.74 -13.52
N ASN A 65 31.86 -32.80 -14.84
CA ASN A 65 31.25 -31.74 -15.64
C ASN A 65 29.73 -31.74 -15.50
N SER A 66 29.04 -32.86 -15.70
CA SER A 66 27.56 -32.86 -15.64
C SER A 66 27.05 -32.58 -14.23
N THR A 67 27.60 -33.23 -13.20
CA THR A 67 27.14 -33.08 -11.82
C THR A 67 27.58 -31.73 -11.25
N GLY A 68 28.83 -31.32 -11.47
CA GLY A 68 29.34 -30.04 -10.97
C GLY A 68 28.66 -28.85 -11.64
N TYR A 69 28.46 -28.92 -12.96
CA TYR A 69 27.80 -27.85 -13.71
C TYR A 69 26.30 -27.80 -13.42
N GLN A 70 25.58 -28.93 -13.45
CA GLN A 70 24.15 -28.93 -13.14
C GLN A 70 23.90 -28.53 -11.68
N THR A 71 24.58 -29.13 -10.72
CA THR A 71 24.35 -28.83 -9.31
C THR A 71 24.75 -27.38 -8.98
N GLY A 72 25.88 -26.90 -9.50
CA GLY A 72 26.34 -25.54 -9.27
C GLY A 72 25.42 -24.49 -9.93
N ASN A 73 24.94 -24.76 -11.15
CA ASN A 73 24.06 -23.85 -11.88
C ASN A 73 22.65 -23.84 -11.26
N SER A 74 22.07 -25.01 -10.99
CA SER A 74 20.75 -25.11 -10.35
C SER A 74 20.76 -24.47 -8.96
N SER A 75 21.72 -24.82 -8.09
CA SER A 75 21.76 -24.30 -6.72
C SER A 75 22.10 -22.80 -6.68
N GLY A 76 23.02 -22.35 -7.54
CA GLY A 76 23.43 -20.94 -7.59
C GLY A 76 22.36 -20.04 -8.21
N TYR A 77 21.64 -20.53 -9.22
CA TYR A 77 20.55 -19.79 -9.85
C TYR A 77 19.34 -19.71 -8.94
N GLU A 78 18.92 -20.82 -8.33
CA GLU A 78 17.75 -20.88 -7.43
C GLU A 78 18.00 -20.03 -6.17
N SER A 79 19.15 -20.21 -5.49
CA SER A 79 19.49 -19.42 -4.31
C SER A 79 19.74 -17.94 -4.61
N GLY A 80 20.30 -17.61 -5.77
CA GLY A 80 20.57 -16.22 -6.14
C GLY A 80 19.32 -15.47 -6.58
N TYR A 81 18.46 -16.15 -7.35
CA TYR A 81 17.22 -15.57 -7.86
C TYR A 81 16.19 -15.40 -6.75
N ASP A 82 15.95 -16.42 -5.94
CA ASP A 82 14.94 -16.35 -4.88
C ASP A 82 15.31 -15.31 -3.83
N HIS A 83 16.59 -15.25 -3.42
CA HIS A 83 17.05 -14.28 -2.43
C HIS A 83 16.99 -12.84 -2.96
N ALA A 84 17.37 -12.61 -4.22
CA ALA A 84 17.30 -11.28 -4.83
C ALA A 84 15.84 -10.85 -5.07
N TYR A 85 14.97 -11.78 -5.47
CA TYR A 85 13.55 -11.53 -5.70
C TYR A 85 12.84 -11.20 -4.38
N ASP A 86 13.07 -11.98 -3.32
CA ASP A 86 12.44 -11.74 -2.03
C ASP A 86 12.86 -10.40 -1.43
N ILE A 87 14.14 -10.03 -1.49
CA ILE A 87 14.60 -8.73 -0.98
C ILE A 87 14.00 -7.59 -1.82
N ALA A 88 14.13 -7.65 -3.15
CA ALA A 88 13.68 -6.57 -4.02
C ALA A 88 12.15 -6.39 -3.98
N TYR A 89 11.40 -7.50 -3.93
CA TYR A 89 9.95 -7.47 -3.85
C TYR A 89 9.47 -7.02 -2.47
N ASN A 90 9.97 -7.63 -1.39
CA ASN A 90 9.47 -7.32 -0.06
C ASN A 90 9.91 -5.93 0.42
N GLU A 91 11.19 -5.55 0.28
CA GLU A 91 11.65 -4.22 0.70
C GLU A 91 11.11 -3.13 -0.22
N GLY A 92 11.18 -3.33 -1.53
CA GLY A 92 10.71 -2.33 -2.50
C GLY A 92 9.20 -2.09 -2.44
N HIS A 93 8.41 -3.16 -2.33
CA HIS A 93 6.96 -3.04 -2.24
C HIS A 93 6.50 -2.55 -0.86
N LEU A 94 7.06 -3.07 0.23
CA LEU A 94 6.66 -2.65 1.57
C LEU A 94 7.02 -1.19 1.83
N GLN A 95 8.24 -0.77 1.45
CA GLN A 95 8.67 0.61 1.61
C GLN A 95 7.89 1.53 0.69
N GLY A 96 7.73 1.18 -0.59
CA GLY A 96 6.97 1.98 -1.55
C GLY A 96 5.48 2.11 -1.20
N PHE A 97 4.87 1.03 -0.69
CA PHE A 97 3.48 1.06 -0.23
C PHE A 97 3.33 1.82 1.09
N THR A 98 4.22 1.61 2.06
CA THR A 98 4.14 2.31 3.35
C THR A 98 4.41 3.80 3.18
N ASP A 99 5.45 4.18 2.46
CA ASP A 99 5.78 5.60 2.23
C ASP A 99 4.72 6.25 1.34
N GLY A 100 4.33 5.59 0.26
CA GLY A 100 3.33 6.14 -0.67
C GLY A 100 1.93 6.27 -0.06
N ASN A 101 1.52 5.30 0.77
CA ASN A 101 0.20 5.30 1.38
C ASN A 101 0.19 6.16 2.65
N THR A 102 1.15 6.03 3.56
CA THR A 102 1.19 6.86 4.78
C THR A 102 1.41 8.33 4.44
N LEU A 103 2.44 8.69 3.67
CA LEU A 103 2.69 10.11 3.35
C LEU A 103 1.63 10.65 2.41
N GLY A 104 1.26 9.90 1.38
CA GLY A 104 0.26 10.34 0.41
C GLY A 104 -1.14 10.48 1.01
N TYR A 105 -1.54 9.58 1.90
CA TYR A 105 -2.84 9.63 2.56
C TYR A 105 -2.84 10.56 3.76
N GLU A 106 -1.92 10.47 4.71
CA GLU A 106 -1.94 11.33 5.91
C GLU A 106 -1.66 12.79 5.53
N GLU A 107 -0.58 13.09 4.80
CA GLU A 107 -0.27 14.48 4.44
C GLU A 107 -1.29 15.02 3.43
N GLY A 108 -1.71 14.20 2.46
CA GLY A 108 -2.69 14.61 1.45
C GLY A 108 -4.10 14.81 2.02
N TYR A 109 -4.53 13.94 2.93
CA TYR A 109 -5.83 14.03 3.59
C TYR A 109 -5.84 15.15 4.62
N ASP A 110 -4.86 15.23 5.51
CA ASP A 110 -4.87 16.25 6.57
C ASP A 110 -4.67 17.65 5.98
N SER A 111 -3.73 17.81 5.03
CA SER A 111 -3.52 19.08 4.35
C SER A 111 -4.69 19.41 3.44
N GLY A 112 -5.21 18.46 2.66
CA GLY A 112 -6.34 18.68 1.76
C GLY A 112 -7.65 18.95 2.50
N TYR A 113 -7.90 18.29 3.63
CA TYR A 113 -9.07 18.49 4.49
C TYR A 113 -8.97 19.82 5.24
N SER A 114 -7.81 20.14 5.82
CA SER A 114 -7.60 21.41 6.51
C SER A 114 -7.66 22.59 5.54
N GLN A 115 -7.02 22.49 4.38
CA GLN A 115 -7.10 23.50 3.32
C GLN A 115 -8.52 23.59 2.75
N GLY A 116 -9.22 22.46 2.58
CA GLY A 116 -10.61 22.46 2.13
C GLY A 116 -11.58 23.09 3.14
N LEU A 117 -11.32 22.90 4.44
CA LEU A 117 -12.03 23.60 5.51
C LEU A 117 -11.69 25.09 5.53
N ASP A 118 -10.42 25.47 5.43
CA ASP A 118 -10.00 26.87 5.44
C ASP A 118 -10.45 27.63 4.18
N ASP A 119 -10.37 27.01 3.00
CA ASP A 119 -10.82 27.58 1.72
C ASP A 119 -12.35 27.63 1.64
N GLY A 120 -13.03 26.60 2.15
CA GLY A 120 -14.49 26.57 2.28
C GLY A 120 -15.02 27.54 3.36
N ALA A 121 -14.22 27.76 4.41
CA ALA A 121 -14.49 28.67 5.51
C ALA A 121 -13.71 29.99 5.40
N GLY A 122 -13.30 30.40 4.18
CA GLY A 122 -12.51 31.62 3.91
C GLY A 122 -13.16 32.95 4.35
N HIS A 123 -14.32 32.90 5.00
CA HIS A 123 -14.96 33.96 5.78
C HIS A 123 -15.38 33.45 7.16
N GLY A 124 -14.42 32.89 7.92
CA GLY A 124 -14.58 32.10 9.14
C GLY A 124 -15.54 32.62 10.19
N TYR A 125 -16.82 32.32 9.99
CA TYR A 125 -17.77 32.05 11.05
C TYR A 125 -18.15 30.58 10.88
N THR A 126 -17.81 29.73 11.84
CA THR A 126 -18.45 28.41 11.96
C THR A 126 -19.88 28.68 12.41
N ILE A 127 -20.73 29.05 11.46
CA ILE A 127 -22.14 29.34 11.70
C ILE A 127 -22.79 28.01 12.11
N ARG A 128 -23.41 27.99 13.29
CA ARG A 128 -24.04 26.79 13.85
C ARG A 128 -25.40 27.11 14.44
N ASP A 129 -26.21 26.08 14.54
CA ASP A 129 -27.42 26.12 15.35
C ASP A 129 -27.07 26.33 16.84
N PRO A 130 -27.67 27.31 17.54
CA PRO A 130 -27.47 27.50 18.98
C PRO A 130 -28.22 26.43 19.80
N THR A 131 -27.80 26.23 21.05
CA THR A 131 -28.73 25.68 22.07
C THR A 131 -29.81 26.69 22.38
N TYR A 132 -30.94 26.24 22.93
CA TYR A 132 -32.01 27.14 23.36
C TYR A 132 -31.52 28.16 24.40
N GLN A 133 -30.63 27.75 25.31
CA GLN A 133 -30.06 28.65 26.30
C GLN A 133 -29.13 29.70 25.67
N GLU A 134 -28.31 29.32 24.70
CA GLU A 134 -27.48 30.27 23.94
C GLU A 134 -28.34 31.24 23.14
N ALA A 135 -29.43 30.77 22.52
CA ALA A 135 -30.37 31.62 21.82
C ALA A 135 -31.02 32.65 22.76
N LEU A 136 -31.45 32.24 23.95
CA LEU A 136 -31.99 33.17 24.96
C LEU A 136 -30.95 34.20 25.41
N GLN A 137 -29.71 33.77 25.62
CA GLN A 137 -28.63 34.69 26.00
C GLN A 137 -28.37 35.71 24.90
N PHE A 138 -28.30 35.25 23.64
CA PHE A 138 -28.14 36.12 22.48
C PHE A 138 -29.28 37.14 22.38
N ILE A 139 -30.54 36.69 22.46
CA ILE A 139 -31.72 37.57 22.41
C ILE A 139 -31.64 38.67 23.49
N ASN A 140 -31.21 38.32 24.72
CA ASN A 140 -31.08 39.28 25.81
C ASN A 140 -29.92 40.28 25.64
N ASP A 141 -28.86 39.88 24.92
CA ASP A 141 -27.65 40.69 24.77
C ASP A 141 -27.65 41.54 23.49
N ASP A 142 -28.36 41.07 22.45
CA ASP A 142 -28.63 41.82 21.23
C ASP A 142 -29.36 43.13 21.55
N ARG A 143 -29.17 44.14 20.68
CA ARG A 143 -29.72 45.50 20.90
C ARG A 143 -30.56 45.98 19.73
N THR A 144 -31.05 45.05 18.91
CA THR A 144 -31.85 45.41 17.74
C THR A 144 -33.19 46.04 18.16
N ASP A 145 -33.75 45.60 19.28
CA ASP A 145 -34.94 46.15 19.95
C ASP A 145 -34.82 47.65 20.31
N ALA A 146 -33.60 48.14 20.57
CA ALA A 146 -33.35 49.53 20.91
C ALA A 146 -33.48 50.50 19.73
N ASN A 147 -33.57 49.98 18.49
CA ASN A 147 -33.77 50.80 17.30
C ASN A 147 -35.22 51.33 17.25
N ARG A 148 -35.38 52.53 16.69
CA ARG A 148 -36.70 53.13 16.53
C ARG A 148 -37.31 52.72 15.20
N TYR A 149 -38.54 52.20 15.24
CA TYR A 149 -39.33 51.93 14.05
C TYR A 149 -39.65 53.21 13.27
N ASP A 150 -39.48 53.14 11.94
CA ASP A 150 -39.72 54.21 10.98
C ASP A 150 -40.27 53.63 9.66
N ASP A 151 -41.50 54.02 9.30
CA ASP A 151 -42.22 53.46 8.13
C ASP A 151 -41.53 53.72 6.79
N GLU A 152 -40.63 54.73 6.70
CA GLU A 152 -39.95 55.08 5.45
C GLU A 152 -38.55 54.45 5.35
N THR A 153 -37.86 54.26 6.49
CA THR A 153 -36.43 53.97 6.51
C THR A 153 -36.00 52.78 7.37
N TYR A 154 -36.79 52.37 8.36
CA TYR A 154 -36.43 51.31 9.29
C TYR A 154 -37.66 50.52 9.77
N THR A 155 -37.98 49.48 9.02
CA THR A 155 -39.20 48.66 9.21
C THR A 155 -38.86 47.30 9.82
N CYS A 156 -39.88 46.44 10.02
CA CYS A 156 -39.70 45.06 10.48
C CYS A 156 -38.62 44.28 9.72
N ALA A 157 -38.47 44.55 8.42
CA ALA A 157 -37.44 43.92 7.60
C ALA A 157 -36.01 44.31 8.03
N ASN A 158 -35.82 45.56 8.46
CA ASN A 158 -34.54 46.04 8.97
C ASN A 158 -34.21 45.41 10.33
N PHE A 159 -35.18 45.36 11.25
CA PHE A 159 -34.99 44.67 12.53
C PHE A 159 -34.61 43.19 12.32
N ALA A 160 -35.35 42.47 11.47
CA ALA A 160 -35.05 41.06 11.20
C ALA A 160 -33.68 40.86 10.53
N ALA A 161 -33.28 41.76 9.62
CA ALA A 161 -31.97 41.71 8.98
C ALA A 161 -30.83 42.00 9.95
N ASP A 162 -30.95 43.03 10.80
CA ASP A 162 -29.93 43.43 11.76
C ASP A 162 -29.73 42.37 12.85
N PHE A 163 -30.82 41.82 13.39
CA PHE A 163 -30.76 40.70 14.34
C PHE A 163 -30.03 39.50 13.72
N LYS A 164 -30.39 39.09 12.49
CA LYS A 164 -29.73 37.98 11.79
C LYS A 164 -28.25 38.26 11.54
N ASN A 165 -27.89 39.50 11.19
CA ASN A 165 -26.50 39.90 11.01
C ASN A 165 -25.72 39.89 12.33
N ASN A 166 -26.34 40.25 13.45
CA ASN A 166 -25.71 40.18 14.77
C ASN A 166 -25.54 38.71 15.21
N ALA A 167 -26.55 37.87 15.01
CA ALA A 167 -26.46 36.43 15.27
C ALA A 167 -25.32 35.80 14.46
N PHE A 168 -25.19 36.17 13.19
CA PHE A 168 -24.09 35.73 12.33
C PHE A 168 -22.71 36.11 12.90
N LYS A 169 -22.54 37.34 13.39
CA LYS A 169 -21.28 37.80 14.03
C LYS A 169 -20.94 36.99 15.28
N GLU A 170 -21.95 36.52 16.01
CA GLU A 170 -21.81 35.63 17.17
C GLU A 170 -21.68 34.15 16.78
N GLY A 171 -21.66 33.83 15.48
CA GLY A 171 -21.50 32.46 14.97
C GLY A 171 -22.77 31.62 14.98
N PHE A 172 -23.96 32.25 15.09
CA PHE A 172 -25.24 31.56 15.10
C PHE A 172 -25.96 31.59 13.75
N GLN A 173 -26.53 30.45 13.38
CA GLN A 173 -27.44 30.32 12.24
C GLN A 173 -28.83 30.83 12.62
N SER A 174 -29.17 32.05 12.22
CA SER A 174 -30.53 32.60 12.34
C SER A 174 -31.23 32.57 10.99
N GLY A 175 -32.51 32.24 10.94
CA GLY A 175 -33.34 32.32 9.73
C GLY A 175 -34.12 33.62 9.68
N TYR A 176 -34.27 34.20 8.49
CA TYR A 176 -35.17 35.32 8.22
C TYR A 176 -36.56 34.79 7.88
N VAL A 177 -37.60 35.27 8.55
CA VAL A 177 -38.96 34.76 8.43
C VAL A 177 -39.87 35.81 7.83
N ILE A 178 -40.39 35.53 6.64
CA ILE A 178 -41.38 36.36 5.96
C ILE A 178 -42.77 35.83 6.32
N ILE A 179 -43.61 36.66 6.90
CA ILE A 179 -44.99 36.34 7.28
C ILE A 179 -45.94 37.10 6.37
N GLU A 180 -46.99 36.42 5.90
CA GLU A 180 -48.07 37.03 5.14
C GLU A 180 -49.36 37.00 5.96
N PHE A 181 -49.93 38.19 6.15
CA PHE A 181 -51.28 38.42 6.67
C PHE A 181 -52.24 38.75 5.52
N PRO A 182 -53.56 38.84 5.74
CA PRO A 182 -54.52 39.04 4.65
C PRO A 182 -54.35 40.34 3.86
N VAL A 183 -53.80 41.38 4.49
CA VAL A 183 -53.69 42.73 3.90
C VAL A 183 -52.25 43.24 3.82
N TRP A 184 -51.35 42.75 4.68
CA TRP A 184 -49.99 43.25 4.83
C TRP A 184 -49.02 42.10 5.15
N GLY A 185 -47.73 42.39 5.18
CA GLY A 185 -46.68 41.41 5.49
C GLY A 185 -45.84 41.84 6.69
N HIS A 186 -45.20 40.88 7.33
CA HIS A 186 -44.34 41.11 8.48
C HIS A 186 -43.05 40.29 8.36
N ALA A 187 -42.00 40.73 9.05
CA ALA A 187 -40.71 40.07 9.04
C ALA A 187 -40.19 39.88 10.46
N ILE A 188 -39.82 38.64 10.78
CA ILE A 188 -39.23 38.26 12.05
C ILE A 188 -38.04 37.31 11.82
N VAL A 189 -37.50 36.72 12.88
CA VAL A 189 -36.37 35.78 12.79
C VAL A 189 -36.67 34.47 13.50
N CYS A 190 -35.86 33.44 13.26
CA CYS A 190 -35.96 32.17 13.95
C CYS A 190 -34.60 31.54 14.21
N PHE A 191 -34.51 30.74 15.27
CA PHE A 191 -33.40 29.81 15.48
C PHE A 191 -33.91 28.38 15.39
N ASN A 192 -33.18 27.51 14.69
CA ASN A 192 -33.35 26.07 14.84
C ASN A 192 -32.46 25.60 15.99
N THR A 193 -33.00 25.55 17.20
CA THR A 193 -32.18 25.18 18.38
C THR A 193 -31.89 23.69 18.40
N ILE A 194 -30.68 23.31 18.79
CA ILE A 194 -30.24 21.91 18.74
C ILE A 194 -30.96 21.00 19.76
N ASP A 195 -31.58 21.59 20.78
CA ASP A 195 -32.18 20.89 21.92
C ASP A 195 -33.68 21.12 22.09
N ARG A 196 -34.27 22.16 21.47
CA ARG A 196 -35.72 22.43 21.51
C ARG A 196 -36.38 22.65 20.15
N GLY A 197 -35.61 22.54 19.06
CA GLY A 197 -36.10 22.75 17.71
C GLY A 197 -36.36 24.22 17.38
N LEU A 198 -37.24 24.44 16.42
CA LEU A 198 -37.49 25.77 15.86
C LEU A 198 -38.22 26.70 16.84
N ILE A 199 -37.65 27.90 17.03
CA ILE A 199 -38.26 29.01 17.78
C ILE A 199 -38.32 30.26 16.90
N PHE A 200 -39.38 31.05 17.04
CA PHE A 200 -39.57 32.32 16.34
C PHE A 200 -39.39 33.48 17.31
N ILE A 201 -38.75 34.55 16.86
CA ILE A 201 -38.41 35.70 17.70
C ILE A 201 -38.88 36.96 17.00
N GLU A 202 -39.61 37.83 17.71
CA GLU A 202 -39.92 39.20 17.32
C GLU A 202 -38.74 40.11 17.71
N PRO A 203 -37.87 40.50 16.76
CA PRO A 203 -36.65 41.26 17.07
C PRO A 203 -36.93 42.70 17.50
N GLN A 204 -38.16 43.20 17.35
CA GLN A 204 -38.55 44.53 17.85
C GLN A 204 -38.82 44.54 19.36
N ALA A 205 -39.04 43.39 19.98
CA ALA A 205 -39.47 43.27 21.37
C ALA A 205 -38.66 42.24 22.18
N ASP A 206 -37.70 41.55 21.55
CA ASP A 206 -36.96 40.43 22.13
C ASP A 206 -37.86 39.28 22.63
N GLU A 207 -39.01 39.09 21.98
CA GLU A 207 -40.01 38.12 22.39
C GLU A 207 -39.97 36.86 21.55
N ILE A 208 -40.01 35.69 22.21
CA ILE A 208 -40.28 34.43 21.52
C ILE A 208 -41.78 34.35 21.25
N VAL A 209 -42.16 34.21 19.98
CA VAL A 209 -43.55 34.23 19.53
C VAL A 209 -44.03 32.87 19.02
N SER A 210 -45.33 32.65 19.07
CA SER A 210 -45.96 31.47 18.48
C SER A 210 -46.42 31.78 17.05
N LEU A 211 -45.71 31.26 16.05
CA LEU A 211 -46.08 31.43 14.64
C LEU A 211 -46.80 30.19 14.11
N ARG A 212 -48.10 30.34 13.77
CA ARG A 212 -48.91 29.23 13.25
C ARG A 212 -49.90 29.69 12.19
N VAL A 213 -49.86 29.03 11.03
CA VAL A 213 -50.80 29.27 9.92
C VAL A 213 -52.25 29.05 10.38
N GLY A 214 -53.12 30.01 10.06
CA GLY A 214 -54.54 30.03 10.42
C GLY A 214 -54.84 30.57 11.83
N TYR A 215 -53.83 31.06 12.55
CA TYR A 215 -53.97 31.67 13.87
C TYR A 215 -53.52 33.13 13.80
N VAL A 216 -54.08 33.97 14.67
CA VAL A 216 -53.65 35.36 14.84
C VAL A 216 -52.23 35.42 15.38
N TYR A 217 -51.46 36.42 14.96
CA TYR A 217 -50.07 36.59 15.36
C TYR A 217 -49.93 37.22 16.76
N TRP A 218 -50.74 38.23 17.10
CA TRP A 218 -50.70 38.87 18.41
C TRP A 218 -50.93 37.86 19.55
N ASP A 219 -50.17 38.02 20.63
CA ASP A 219 -50.33 37.19 21.81
C ASP A 219 -51.60 37.60 22.60
N ARG A 220 -52.59 36.69 22.61
CA ARG A 220 -53.87 36.85 23.30
C ARG A 220 -53.79 36.98 24.82
N THR A 221 -52.63 36.71 25.40
CA THR A 221 -52.39 36.71 26.84
C THR A 221 -51.61 37.94 27.31
N ILE A 222 -50.95 38.64 26.39
CA ILE A 222 -50.03 39.74 26.71
C ILE A 222 -50.54 41.08 26.16
N TYR A 223 -51.14 41.08 24.97
CA TYR A 223 -51.56 42.29 24.27
C TYR A 223 -53.08 42.39 24.11
N GLU A 224 -53.58 43.61 23.88
CA GLU A 224 -54.93 43.79 23.38
C GLU A 224 -54.99 43.47 21.88
N ALA A 225 -56.15 42.99 21.41
CA ALA A 225 -56.33 42.67 20.00
C ALA A 225 -56.13 43.93 19.14
N PRO A 226 -55.34 43.85 18.05
CA PRO A 226 -55.22 44.95 17.11
C PRO A 226 -56.54 45.21 16.37
N ASP A 227 -56.67 46.38 15.76
CA ASP A 227 -57.82 46.76 14.93
C ASP A 227 -57.75 46.22 13.50
N TYR A 228 -56.70 45.45 13.18
CA TYR A 228 -56.46 44.79 11.91
C TYR A 228 -56.39 43.26 12.04
N ASP A 229 -56.61 42.55 10.93
CA ASP A 229 -56.48 41.10 10.85
C ASP A 229 -55.02 40.69 10.60
N ASP A 230 -54.42 40.03 11.57
CA ASP A 230 -53.07 39.48 11.55
C ASP A 230 -53.07 37.95 11.58
N THR A 231 -54.15 37.32 11.07
CA THR A 231 -54.19 35.87 10.88
C THR A 231 -53.08 35.46 9.92
N VAL A 232 -52.15 34.61 10.38
CA VAL A 232 -51.04 34.12 9.57
C VAL A 232 -51.58 33.28 8.42
N VAL A 233 -51.48 33.78 7.19
CA VAL A 233 -51.92 33.06 5.98
C VAL A 233 -50.84 32.06 5.54
N ARG A 234 -49.58 32.49 5.56
CA ARG A 234 -48.41 31.66 5.32
C ARG A 234 -47.16 32.33 5.89
N TYR A 235 -46.09 31.56 6.02
CA TYR A 235 -44.76 32.11 6.26
C TYR A 235 -43.69 31.32 5.52
N ILE A 236 -42.56 31.95 5.27
CA ILE A 236 -41.39 31.38 4.58
C ILE A 236 -40.17 31.65 5.46
N ILE A 237 -39.32 30.64 5.62
CA ILE A 237 -38.05 30.77 6.34
C ILE A 237 -36.91 30.75 5.31
N VAL A 238 -36.03 31.74 5.39
CA VAL A 238 -34.82 31.87 4.58
C VAL A 238 -33.61 31.77 5.51
N TRP A 239 -32.85 30.70 5.39
CA TRP A 239 -31.64 30.44 6.19
C TRP A 239 -30.44 31.21 5.67
#